data_AF-A0A0B2JU78-F1
#
_entry.id   AF-A0A0B2JU78-F1
#
_cell.length_a   1.000
_cell.length_b   1.000
_cell.length_c   1.000
_cell.angle_alpha   90.00
_cell.angle_beta   90.00
_cell.angle_gamma   90.00
#
_symmetry.space_group_name_H-M   'P 1'
#
loop_
_entity.id
_entity.type
_entity.pdbx_description
1 polymer ?
#
loop_
_entity_poly.entity_id
_entity_poly.type
_entity_poly.pdbx_seq_one_letter_code
_entity_poly.pdbx_strand_id
1 'polypeptide(L)'
;MKDIKAAEKLCRRIFKDFYKNKRIKHSERVVKLCEDYAKKLNIKGTDRAVLIKAAWLHDVGRIIDKEKHNEVKIIKNVFKIYKYDDSDKEDIIELISNHKGKFCPARLKLRSAILRICDKIDKLNVEMKNCEDNLSEIDKELEGKKSRKDFEKITKKY
;
A
#
# COMPACT_ATOMS: atom_id res chain seq x y z
N MET A 1 8.72 -18.65 16.66
CA MET A 1 8.17 -17.35 16.21
C MET A 1 7.99 -17.44 14.71
N LYS A 2 6.75 -17.43 14.18
CA LYS A 2 6.49 -17.60 12.74
C LYS A 2 7.12 -16.45 11.95
N ASP A 3 7.96 -16.76 10.97
CA ASP A 3 8.94 -15.81 10.44
C ASP A 3 8.34 -14.78 9.46
N ILE A 4 8.02 -13.58 9.97
CA ILE A 4 7.62 -12.43 9.15
C ILE A 4 8.75 -12.00 8.20
N LYS A 5 10.01 -12.23 8.55
CA LYS A 5 11.17 -11.81 7.75
C LYS A 5 11.22 -12.54 6.41
N ALA A 6 10.70 -13.77 6.32
CA ALA A 6 10.61 -14.49 5.07
C ALA A 6 9.74 -13.75 4.04
N ALA A 7 8.56 -13.27 4.46
CA ALA A 7 7.65 -12.50 3.61
C ALA A 7 8.26 -11.14 3.21
N GLU A 8 8.89 -10.44 4.16
CA GLU A 8 9.61 -9.19 3.89
C GLU A 8 10.73 -9.41 2.87
N LYS A 9 11.60 -10.41 3.10
CA LYS A 9 12.75 -10.71 2.22
C LYS A 9 12.28 -11.05 0.82
N LEU A 10 11.19 -11.81 0.69
CA LEU A 10 10.59 -12.12 -0.59
C LEU A 10 10.07 -10.86 -1.31
N CYS A 11 9.29 -10.03 -0.62
CA CYS A 11 8.77 -8.77 -1.16
C CYS A 11 9.91 -7.86 -1.66
N ARG A 12 10.94 -7.66 -0.82
CA ARG A 12 12.11 -6.86 -1.19
C ARG A 12 12.86 -7.44 -2.38
N ARG A 13 13.07 -8.76 -2.41
CA ARG A 13 13.71 -9.45 -3.56
C ARG A 13 12.92 -9.19 -4.84
N ILE A 14 11.61 -9.46 -4.82
CA ILE A 14 10.73 -9.29 -5.98
C ILE A 14 10.74 -7.83 -6.46
N PHE A 15 10.53 -6.85 -5.58
CA PHE A 15 10.35 -5.48 -6.05
C PHE A 15 11.63 -4.71 -6.31
N LYS A 16 12.78 -5.15 -5.76
CA LYS A 16 14.08 -4.59 -6.12
C LYS A 16 14.39 -4.82 -7.60
N ASP A 17 14.07 -6.01 -8.10
CA ASP A 17 14.38 -6.42 -9.47
C ASP A 17 13.46 -5.75 -10.51
N PHE A 18 12.20 -5.44 -10.15
CA PHE A 18 11.18 -5.00 -11.12
C PHE A 18 10.69 -3.55 -10.96
N TYR A 19 10.85 -2.90 -9.78
CA TYR A 19 10.14 -1.64 -9.47
C TYR A 19 10.96 -0.56 -8.75
N LYS A 20 12.30 -0.59 -8.81
CA LYS A 20 13.19 0.46 -8.28
C LYS A 20 12.78 0.94 -6.86
N ASN A 21 12.43 0.02 -5.97
CA ASN A 21 12.01 0.26 -4.57
C ASN A 21 10.69 1.01 -4.33
N LYS A 22 9.98 1.55 -5.34
CA LYS A 22 8.72 2.30 -5.11
C LYS A 22 7.64 1.42 -4.46
N ARG A 23 7.53 0.17 -4.91
CA ARG A 23 6.59 -0.82 -4.36
C ARG A 23 6.99 -1.29 -2.96
N ILE A 24 8.28 -1.38 -2.66
CA ILE A 24 8.77 -1.70 -1.31
C ILE A 24 8.30 -0.65 -0.32
N LYS A 25 8.49 0.64 -0.63
CA LYS A 25 8.04 1.75 0.24
C LYS A 25 6.52 1.72 0.48
N HIS A 26 5.75 1.33 -0.54
CA HIS A 26 4.31 1.15 -0.39
C HIS A 26 3.99 -0.01 0.56
N SER A 27 4.57 -1.19 0.36
CA SER A 27 4.40 -2.34 1.26
C SER A 27 4.81 -2.01 2.70
N GLU A 28 5.91 -1.28 2.92
CA GLU A 28 6.36 -0.83 4.25
C GLU A 28 5.31 0.03 4.96
N ARG A 29 4.69 1.00 4.25
CA ARG A 29 3.65 1.86 4.82
C ARG A 29 2.37 1.08 5.11
N VAL A 30 1.96 0.18 4.22
CA VAL A 30 0.80 -0.71 4.44
C VAL A 30 1.03 -1.64 5.63
N VAL A 31 2.24 -2.20 5.78
CA VAL A 31 2.62 -3.02 6.93
C VAL A 31 2.53 -2.20 8.23
N LYS A 32 3.06 -0.98 8.25
CA LYS A 32 2.97 -0.09 9.41
C LYS A 32 1.52 0.19 9.80
N LEU A 33 0.66 0.49 8.83
CA LEU A 33 -0.78 0.68 9.08
C LEU A 33 -1.41 -0.60 9.66
N CYS A 34 -1.14 -1.76 9.07
CA CYS A 34 -1.66 -3.04 9.57
C CYS A 34 -1.19 -3.34 11.00
N GLU A 35 0.06 -3.03 11.33
CA GLU A 35 0.60 -3.14 12.70
C GLU A 35 -0.16 -2.26 13.69
N ASP A 36 -0.40 -1.00 13.33
CA ASP A 36 -1.10 -0.05 14.19
C ASP A 36 -2.56 -0.46 14.42
N TYR A 37 -3.25 -0.94 13.37
CA TYR A 37 -4.61 -1.46 13.50
C TYR A 37 -4.66 -2.79 14.26
N ALA A 38 -3.69 -3.68 14.06
CA ALA A 38 -3.61 -4.93 14.83
C ALA A 38 -3.47 -4.64 16.33
N LYS A 39 -2.66 -3.65 16.72
CA LYS A 39 -2.55 -3.21 18.12
C LYS A 39 -3.88 -2.66 18.65
N LYS A 40 -4.51 -1.73 17.92
CA LYS A 40 -5.79 -1.10 18.32
C LYS A 40 -6.92 -2.13 18.49
N LEU A 41 -6.93 -3.16 17.65
CA LEU A 41 -7.94 -4.23 17.68
C LEU A 41 -7.51 -5.44 18.52
N ASN A 42 -6.40 -5.34 19.26
CA ASN A 42 -5.85 -6.40 20.11
C ASN A 42 -5.62 -7.75 19.36
N ILE A 43 -5.29 -7.68 18.07
CA ILE A 43 -4.95 -8.85 17.23
C ILE A 43 -3.52 -9.28 17.55
N LYS A 44 -3.34 -10.54 17.96
CA LYS A 44 -2.07 -11.07 18.51
C LYS A 44 -1.68 -12.40 17.85
N GLY A 45 -0.47 -12.86 18.17
CA GLY A 45 0.00 -14.20 17.79
C GLY A 45 -0.03 -14.47 16.29
N THR A 46 -0.57 -15.63 15.92
CA THR A 46 -0.67 -16.09 14.53
C THR A 46 -1.48 -15.14 13.65
N ASP A 47 -2.61 -14.60 14.14
CA ASP A 47 -3.44 -13.71 13.34
C ASP A 47 -2.73 -12.43 12.94
N ARG A 48 -1.98 -11.86 13.87
CA ARG A 48 -1.12 -10.71 13.58
C ARG A 48 -0.04 -11.11 12.56
N ALA A 49 0.64 -12.23 12.77
CA ALA A 49 1.70 -12.67 11.85
C ALA A 49 1.18 -12.88 10.41
N VAL A 50 0.02 -13.52 10.24
CA VAL A 50 -0.63 -13.73 8.95
C VAL A 50 -1.00 -12.41 8.28
N LEU A 51 -1.60 -11.47 9.02
CA LEU A 51 -1.94 -10.14 8.50
C LEU A 51 -0.69 -9.40 7.98
N ILE A 52 0.40 -9.41 8.75
CA ILE A 52 1.62 -8.69 8.37
C ILE A 52 2.34 -9.35 7.18
N LYS A 53 2.39 -10.68 7.12
CA LYS A 53 2.91 -11.40 5.94
C LYS A 53 2.09 -11.09 4.70
N ALA A 54 0.76 -11.09 4.81
CA ALA A 54 -0.13 -10.72 3.71
C ALA A 54 0.08 -9.26 3.27
N ALA A 55 0.29 -8.33 4.20
CA ALA A 55 0.59 -6.92 3.90
C ALA A 55 1.90 -6.76 3.10
N TRP A 56 2.95 -7.52 3.46
CA TRP A 56 4.19 -7.54 2.67
C TRP A 56 3.98 -8.09 1.26
N LEU A 57 3.12 -9.10 1.11
CA LEU A 57 3.01 -9.89 -0.11
C LEU A 57 1.82 -9.48 -1.02
N HIS A 58 0.95 -8.56 -0.61
CA HIS A 58 -0.33 -8.33 -1.30
C HIS A 58 -0.21 -7.94 -2.78
N ASP A 59 0.88 -7.26 -3.12
CA ASP A 59 1.12 -6.70 -4.46
C ASP A 59 2.10 -7.56 -5.30
N VAL A 60 2.65 -8.67 -4.77
CA VAL A 60 3.73 -9.42 -5.44
C VAL A 60 3.29 -10.08 -6.75
N GLY A 61 2.00 -10.36 -6.90
CA GLY A 61 1.43 -10.89 -8.14
C GLY A 61 1.60 -9.95 -9.35
N ARG A 62 1.91 -8.67 -9.11
CA ARG A 62 2.08 -7.66 -10.18
C ARG A 62 3.23 -7.96 -11.14
N ILE A 63 4.20 -8.78 -10.72
CA ILE A 63 5.28 -9.22 -11.61
C ILE A 63 4.79 -10.18 -12.71
N ILE A 64 3.65 -10.83 -12.50
CA ILE A 64 3.03 -11.73 -13.48
C ILE A 64 1.94 -10.97 -14.23
N ASP A 65 1.02 -10.33 -13.50
CA ASP A 65 -0.10 -9.60 -14.10
C ASP A 65 -0.47 -8.40 -13.22
N LYS A 66 -0.41 -7.20 -13.79
CA LYS A 66 -0.67 -5.95 -13.07
C LYS A 66 -2.12 -5.81 -12.62
N GLU A 67 -3.08 -6.31 -13.39
CA GLU A 67 -4.51 -6.13 -13.14
C GLU A 67 -5.08 -7.25 -12.27
N LYS A 68 -4.62 -8.47 -12.51
CA LYS A 68 -5.05 -9.70 -11.85
C LYS A 68 -4.12 -10.17 -10.74
N HIS A 69 -3.16 -9.34 -10.30
CA HIS A 69 -2.16 -9.69 -9.26
C HIS A 69 -2.71 -10.31 -7.98
N ASN A 70 -3.97 -10.04 -7.63
CA ASN A 70 -4.65 -10.62 -6.46
C ASN A 70 -5.37 -11.94 -6.75
N GLU A 71 -5.38 -12.47 -7.97
CA GLU A 71 -5.97 -13.78 -8.24
C GLU A 71 -5.16 -14.90 -7.57
N VAL A 72 -5.86 -15.85 -6.93
CA VAL A 72 -5.24 -17.00 -6.21
C VAL A 72 -4.22 -17.73 -7.06
N LYS A 73 -4.53 -17.97 -8.35
CA LYS A 73 -3.62 -18.64 -9.28
C LYS A 73 -2.31 -17.88 -9.48
N ILE A 74 -2.37 -16.56 -9.59
CA ILE A 74 -1.19 -15.71 -9.77
C ILE A 74 -0.33 -15.72 -8.52
N ILE A 75 -0.94 -15.57 -7.34
CA ILE A 75 -0.22 -15.60 -6.06
C ILE A 75 0.47 -16.95 -5.86
N LYS A 76 -0.24 -18.07 -6.12
CA LYS A 76 0.32 -19.42 -6.06
C LYS A 76 1.51 -19.60 -7.02
N ASN A 77 1.42 -19.05 -8.22
CA ASN A 77 2.52 -19.07 -9.19
C ASN A 77 3.75 -18.30 -8.67
N VAL A 78 3.58 -17.09 -8.12
CA VAL A 78 4.68 -16.33 -7.52
C VAL A 78 5.32 -17.14 -6.39
N PHE A 79 4.51 -17.68 -5.47
CA PHE A 79 5.03 -18.46 -4.35
C PHE A 79 5.77 -19.71 -4.81
N LYS A 80 5.34 -20.37 -5.90
CA LYS A 80 6.05 -21.50 -6.50
C LYS A 80 7.38 -21.08 -7.12
N ILE A 81 7.40 -20.03 -7.95
CA ILE A 81 8.61 -19.53 -8.64
C ILE A 81 9.69 -19.17 -7.62
N TYR A 82 9.30 -18.50 -6.55
CA TYR A 82 10.24 -18.02 -5.52
C TYR A 82 10.44 -19.00 -4.36
N LYS A 83 9.87 -20.21 -4.44
CA LYS A 83 9.96 -21.25 -3.40
C LYS A 83 9.57 -20.72 -2.01
N TYR A 84 8.51 -19.92 -1.95
CA TYR A 84 7.97 -19.41 -0.70
C TYR A 84 7.19 -20.50 0.02
N ASP A 85 7.71 -20.87 1.20
CA ASP A 85 7.16 -21.88 2.08
C ASP A 85 6.82 -21.25 3.44
N ASP A 86 5.57 -21.41 3.85
CA ASP A 86 5.03 -20.85 5.08
C ASP A 86 3.85 -21.71 5.53
N SER A 87 3.80 -22.04 6.82
CA SER A 87 2.72 -22.87 7.37
C SER A 87 1.34 -22.24 7.20
N ASP A 88 1.28 -20.91 7.11
CA ASP A 88 0.03 -20.15 7.03
C ASP A 88 -0.25 -19.67 5.59
N LYS A 89 0.38 -20.31 4.58
CA LYS A 89 0.36 -19.87 3.18
C LYS A 89 -1.04 -19.72 2.59
N GLU A 90 -1.96 -20.65 2.83
CA GLU A 90 -3.33 -20.55 2.29
C GLU A 90 -4.12 -19.39 2.92
N ASP A 91 -3.93 -19.16 4.23
CA ASP A 91 -4.47 -18.01 4.95
C ASP A 91 -3.94 -16.69 4.37
N ILE A 92 -2.64 -16.62 4.10
CA ILE A 92 -2.01 -15.46 3.45
C ILE A 92 -2.60 -15.25 2.05
N ILE A 93 -2.72 -16.30 1.23
CA ILE A 93 -3.28 -16.23 -0.12
C ILE A 93 -4.72 -15.71 -0.08
N GLU A 94 -5.53 -16.19 0.85
CA GLU A 94 -6.93 -15.75 1.01
C GLU A 94 -7.01 -14.25 1.36
N LEU A 95 -6.16 -13.77 2.26
CA LEU A 95 -6.10 -12.34 2.61
C LEU A 95 -5.73 -11.51 1.38
N ILE A 96 -4.71 -11.93 0.64
CA ILE A 96 -4.28 -11.25 -0.58
C ILE A 96 -5.40 -11.32 -1.62
N SER A 97 -6.08 -12.44 -1.83
CA SER A 97 -7.09 -12.51 -2.88
C SER A 97 -8.26 -11.56 -2.68
N ASN A 98 -8.54 -11.24 -1.41
CA ASN A 98 -9.66 -10.40 -0.99
C ASN A 98 -9.33 -8.91 -0.81
N HIS A 99 -8.08 -8.48 -1.06
CA HIS A 99 -7.67 -7.09 -0.82
C HIS A 99 -8.20 -6.10 -1.89
N LYS A 100 -8.67 -6.58 -3.06
CA LYS A 100 -9.24 -5.76 -4.16
C LYS A 100 -10.78 -5.87 -4.27
N GLY A 101 -11.43 -4.98 -5.02
CA GLY A 101 -12.86 -5.05 -5.41
C GLY A 101 -13.77 -3.97 -4.81
N LYS A 102 -15.08 -4.26 -4.65
CA LYS A 102 -16.04 -3.47 -3.83
C LYS A 102 -15.97 -3.90 -2.36
N PHE A 103 -15.91 -2.95 -1.41
CA PHE A 103 -15.75 -3.28 0.01
C PHE A 103 -17.08 -3.83 0.52
N CYS A 104 -17.08 -5.08 0.98
CA CYS A 104 -18.27 -5.75 1.52
C CYS A 104 -17.88 -6.46 2.82
N PRO A 105 -17.96 -5.77 3.97
CA PRO A 105 -17.46 -6.31 5.24
C PRO A 105 -18.20 -7.57 5.68
N ALA A 106 -19.48 -7.74 5.31
CA ALA A 106 -20.26 -8.94 5.58
C ALA A 106 -19.70 -10.23 4.94
N ARG A 107 -18.81 -10.10 3.95
CA ARG A 107 -18.23 -11.24 3.21
C ARG A 107 -16.71 -11.40 3.44
N LEU A 108 -16.12 -10.57 4.30
CA LEU A 108 -14.67 -10.54 4.51
C LEU A 108 -14.33 -10.93 5.94
N LYS A 109 -13.36 -11.83 6.09
CA LYS A 109 -12.68 -12.03 7.38
C LYS A 109 -12.08 -10.68 7.84
N LEU A 110 -12.12 -10.41 9.15
CA LEU A 110 -11.61 -9.17 9.76
C LEU A 110 -10.21 -8.79 9.25
N ARG A 111 -9.31 -9.77 9.15
CA ARG A 111 -7.93 -9.59 8.64
C ARG A 111 -7.90 -9.03 7.21
N SER A 112 -8.75 -9.55 6.32
CA SER A 112 -8.85 -9.10 4.93
C SER A 112 -9.43 -7.68 4.84
N ALA A 113 -10.38 -7.34 5.71
CA ALA A 113 -10.92 -5.99 5.79
C ALA A 113 -9.85 -4.98 6.24
N ILE A 114 -9.03 -5.34 7.24
CA ILE A 114 -7.93 -4.48 7.73
C ILE A 114 -6.90 -4.23 6.63
N LEU A 115 -6.36 -5.28 6.02
CA LEU A 115 -5.37 -5.16 4.95
C LEU A 115 -5.85 -4.23 3.84
N ARG A 116 -7.10 -4.42 3.42
CA ARG A 116 -7.73 -3.63 2.36
C ARG A 116 -7.93 -2.16 2.70
N ILE A 117 -8.32 -1.88 3.94
CA ILE A 117 -8.46 -0.50 4.42
C ILE A 117 -7.08 0.16 4.48
N CYS A 118 -6.08 -0.54 5.00
CA CYS A 118 -4.70 -0.04 5.10
C CYS A 118 -4.10 0.27 3.72
N ASP A 119 -4.30 -0.61 2.74
CA ASP A 119 -3.88 -0.39 1.34
C ASP A 119 -4.51 0.88 0.74
N LYS A 120 -5.82 1.06 0.95
CA LYS A 120 -6.55 2.26 0.49
C LYS A 120 -6.11 3.54 1.21
N ILE A 121 -5.90 3.48 2.53
CA ILE A 121 -5.43 4.62 3.31
C ILE A 121 -4.05 5.06 2.81
N ASP A 122 -3.14 4.13 2.53
CA ASP A 122 -1.81 4.47 1.98
C ASP A 122 -1.94 5.22 0.66
N LYS A 123 -2.82 4.74 -0.23
CA LYS A 123 -3.08 5.40 -1.51
C LYS A 123 -3.58 6.84 -1.32
N LEU A 124 -4.58 7.04 -0.46
CA LEU A 124 -5.15 8.36 -0.18
C LEU A 124 -4.12 9.31 0.44
N ASN A 125 -3.30 8.83 1.38
CA ASN A 125 -2.25 9.64 2.00
C ASN A 125 -1.23 10.14 0.98
N VAL A 126 -0.86 9.30 0.01
CA VAL A 126 0.04 9.70 -1.09
C VAL A 126 -0.63 10.74 -2.01
N GLU A 127 -1.92 10.57 -2.32
CA GLU A 127 -2.67 11.51 -3.15
C GLU A 127 -2.81 12.88 -2.46
N MET A 128 -3.16 12.91 -1.17
CA MET A 128 -3.24 14.14 -0.39
C MET A 128 -1.91 14.88 -0.34
N LYS A 129 -0.81 14.15 -0.06
CA LYS A 129 0.52 14.75 -0.02
C LYS A 129 0.90 15.40 -1.36
N ASN A 130 0.61 14.75 -2.49
CA ASN A 130 0.89 15.32 -3.80
C ASN A 130 0.06 16.60 -4.05
N CYS A 131 -1.19 16.66 -3.57
CA CYS A 131 -1.99 17.88 -3.65
C CYS A 131 -1.39 19.02 -2.83
N GLU A 132 -0.92 18.74 -1.60
CA GLU A 132 -0.24 19.72 -0.76
C GLU A 132 1.06 20.24 -1.41
N ASP A 133 1.87 19.33 -1.95
CA ASP A 133 3.10 19.69 -2.66
C ASP A 133 2.81 20.60 -3.87
N ASN A 134 1.81 20.25 -4.70
CA ASN A 134 1.40 21.06 -5.86
C ASN A 134 0.85 22.44 -5.46
N LEU A 135 0.05 22.52 -4.39
CA LEU A 135 -0.44 23.81 -3.88
C LEU A 135 0.72 24.69 -3.42
N SER A 136 1.73 24.11 -2.76
CA SER A 136 2.91 24.85 -2.33
C SER A 136 3.76 25.38 -3.52
N GLU A 137 3.76 24.68 -4.65
CA GLU A 137 4.41 25.15 -5.88
C GLU A 137 3.63 26.31 -6.52
N ILE A 138 2.31 26.23 -6.56
CA ILE A 138 1.43 27.32 -7.03
C ILE A 138 1.64 28.57 -6.18
N ASP A 139 1.68 28.44 -4.85
CA ASP A 139 1.90 29.57 -3.95
C ASP A 139 3.24 30.25 -4.20
N LYS A 140 4.33 29.48 -4.37
CA LYS A 140 5.67 30.02 -4.72
C LYS A 140 5.66 30.76 -6.05
N GLU A 141 4.98 30.23 -7.06
CA GLU A 141 4.84 30.92 -8.35
C GLU A 141 4.06 32.23 -8.23
N LEU A 142 2.98 32.25 -7.44
CA LEU A 142 2.16 33.43 -7.21
C LEU A 142 2.92 34.49 -6.40
N GLU A 143 3.74 34.09 -5.43
CA GLU A 143 4.63 34.97 -4.68
C GLU A 143 5.73 35.56 -5.58
N GLY A 144 6.33 34.75 -6.46
CA GLY A 144 7.33 35.19 -7.44
C GLY A 144 6.77 36.14 -8.51
N LYS A 145 5.47 36.09 -8.79
CA LYS A 145 4.77 36.95 -9.77
C LYS A 145 4.22 38.25 -9.17
N LYS A 146 4.33 38.48 -7.85
CA LYS A 146 3.92 39.74 -7.23
C LYS A 146 5.10 40.71 -7.12
N SER A 147 5.42 41.39 -8.22
CA SER A 147 5.84 42.79 -8.08
C SER A 147 4.60 43.56 -7.62
N ARG A 148 4.65 44.14 -6.42
CA ARG A 148 3.56 44.93 -5.81
C ARG A 148 3.03 46.04 -6.73
N LYS A 149 3.82 46.43 -7.75
CA LYS A 149 3.48 47.44 -8.77
C LYS A 149 2.47 46.96 -9.82
N ASP A 150 2.37 45.66 -10.08
CA ASP A 150 1.48 45.16 -11.14
C ASP A 150 0.02 45.06 -10.67
N PHE A 151 -0.20 44.76 -9.38
CA PHE A 151 -1.53 44.76 -8.78
C PHE A 151 -2.15 46.17 -8.67
N GLU A 152 -1.35 47.20 -8.34
CA GLU A 152 -1.82 48.60 -8.25
C GLU A 152 -2.19 49.20 -9.62
N LYS A 153 -1.64 48.67 -10.72
CA LYS A 153 -2.03 49.06 -12.09
C LYS A 153 -3.37 48.47 -12.52
N ILE A 154 -3.73 47.31 -12.01
CA ILE A 154 -5.00 46.62 -12.34
C ILE A 154 -6.17 47.23 -11.56
N THR A 155 -5.95 47.63 -10.30
CA THR A 155 -7.01 48.17 -9.45
C THR A 155 -7.29 49.66 -9.62
N LYS A 156 -6.43 50.42 -10.31
CA LYS A 156 -6.69 51.84 -10.64
C LYS A 156 -7.44 52.06 -11.97
N LYS A 157 -7.84 50.99 -12.66
CA LYS A 157 -8.57 51.08 -13.94
C LYS A 157 -10.07 50.78 -13.83
N TYR A 158 -10.59 50.63 -12.61
CA TYR A 158 -12.01 50.54 -12.30
C TYR A 158 -12.35 51.51 -11.18
#